data_AF-A0A2N0RUT2-F1
#
_entry.id   AF-A0A2N0RUT2-F1
#
_cell.length_a   1.000
_cell.length_b   1.000
_cell.length_c   1.000
_cell.angle_alpha   90.00
_cell.angle_beta   90.00
_cell.angle_gamma   90.00
#
_symmetry.space_group_name_H-M   'P 1'
#
loop_
_entity.id
_entity.type
_entity.pdbx_description
1 polymer ?
#
loop_
_entity_poly.entity_id
_entity_poly.type
_entity_poly.pdbx_seq_one_letter_code
_entity_poly.pdbx_strand_id
1 'polypeptide(L)'
;MGRRLHALKGNLSSLFKGKGVLDLCNNDQQSHTNSSTFRKQKRKLILPTDVLIEIFSHLEDDYKTLQSCVLVNRAWCENSVPSLWAQPFLDLTPSTIIDVYLTCLTEPEKNYLIDNDIIGVPNRRRVPAFDYVSFLRHLSMGNLFSIVQRWTDRTQTKYSVSPKRHNPFNAEPSLLVYRTLCTLFFSRRSSIRSLSLDWGYLFII
;
A
#
# COMPACT_ATOMS: atom_id res chain seq x y z
N MET A 1 -5.58 -12.99 -15.03
CA MET A 1 -5.39 -13.10 -13.56
C MET A 1 -5.88 -11.86 -12.77
N GLY A 2 -6.93 -11.16 -13.19
CA GLY A 2 -7.35 -9.88 -12.58
C GLY A 2 -8.47 -9.93 -11.52
N ARG A 3 -9.00 -11.11 -11.15
CA ARG A 3 -10.18 -11.21 -10.26
C ARG A 3 -9.83 -11.34 -8.77
N ARG A 4 -8.62 -11.79 -8.41
CA ARG A 4 -8.20 -11.99 -7.01
C ARG A 4 -7.87 -10.69 -6.27
N LEU A 5 -7.46 -9.63 -6.98
CA LEU A 5 -7.15 -8.34 -6.34
C LEU A 5 -8.40 -7.53 -5.95
N HIS A 6 -9.51 -7.68 -6.68
CA HIS A 6 -10.77 -7.05 -6.29
C HIS A 6 -11.34 -7.65 -5.00
N ALA A 7 -11.05 -8.94 -4.74
CA ALA A 7 -11.36 -9.59 -3.48
C ALA A 7 -10.49 -9.06 -2.31
N LEU A 8 -9.23 -8.69 -2.54
CA LEU A 8 -8.37 -8.07 -1.52
C LEU A 8 -8.93 -6.72 -1.04
N LYS A 9 -9.48 -5.90 -1.95
CA LYS A 9 -10.10 -4.62 -1.62
C LYS A 9 -11.34 -4.78 -0.72
N GLY A 10 -12.08 -5.88 -0.87
CA GLY A 10 -13.22 -6.23 -0.02
C GLY A 10 -12.79 -6.82 1.33
N ASN A 11 -11.86 -7.77 1.31
CA ASN A 11 -11.49 -8.58 2.48
C ASN A 11 -10.64 -7.80 3.50
N LEU A 12 -9.77 -6.90 3.04
CA LEU A 12 -9.00 -6.03 3.95
C LEU A 12 -9.95 -5.07 4.69
N SER A 13 -10.95 -4.49 4.00
CA SER A 13 -11.89 -3.57 4.64
C SER A 13 -12.80 -4.20 5.71
N SER A 14 -13.11 -5.50 5.58
CA SER A 14 -13.82 -6.27 6.63
C SER A 14 -12.90 -6.70 7.77
N LEU A 15 -11.59 -6.87 7.52
CA LEU A 15 -10.61 -7.26 8.54
C LEU A 15 -10.24 -6.10 9.48
N PHE A 16 -10.26 -4.85 8.97
CA PHE A 16 -9.86 -3.64 9.72
C PHE A 16 -11.03 -2.83 10.30
N LYS A 17 -12.25 -3.38 10.32
CA LYS A 17 -13.45 -2.66 10.82
C LYS A 17 -13.56 -2.61 12.36
N GLY A 18 -12.49 -2.95 13.09
CA GLY A 18 -12.46 -2.99 14.56
C GLY A 18 -11.43 -2.02 15.14
N LYS A 19 -11.94 -0.95 15.75
CA LYS A 19 -11.38 0.01 16.72
C LYS A 19 -9.89 -0.13 17.14
N GLY A 20 -9.19 1.01 17.05
CA GLY A 20 -8.74 1.75 18.24
C GLY A 20 -7.36 1.39 18.81
N VAL A 21 -6.49 2.40 18.83
CA VAL A 21 -5.18 2.44 19.48
C VAL A 21 -5.36 2.59 21.01
N LEU A 22 -4.41 2.00 21.76
CA LEU A 22 -4.15 2.07 23.22
C LEU A 22 -4.97 1.13 24.12
N ASP A 23 -4.29 0.10 24.66
CA ASP A 23 -3.99 0.04 26.09
C ASP A 23 -2.89 -1.01 26.36
N LEU A 24 -1.73 -0.51 26.79
CA LEU A 24 -0.66 -1.26 27.45
C LEU A 24 -0.82 -1.02 28.95
N CYS A 25 -1.06 -2.08 29.75
CA CYS A 25 -0.44 -2.32 31.06
C CYS A 25 -1.06 -3.53 31.78
N ASN A 26 -0.22 -4.53 32.06
CA ASN A 26 0.03 -5.14 33.38
C ASN A 26 -1.16 -5.43 34.33
N ASN A 27 -1.38 -6.70 34.71
CA ASN A 27 -0.62 -7.40 35.77
C ASN A 27 -1.36 -8.66 36.26
N ASP A 28 -0.55 -9.59 36.76
CA ASP A 28 -0.88 -10.85 37.41
C ASP A 28 -1.88 -10.76 38.57
N GLN A 29 -2.71 -11.80 38.71
CA GLN A 29 -2.88 -12.56 39.96
C GLN A 29 -3.72 -13.82 39.72
N GLN A 30 -3.11 -14.99 39.93
CA GLN A 30 -3.79 -16.28 40.06
C GLN A 30 -4.31 -16.46 41.49
N SER A 31 -5.53 -16.98 41.63
CA SER A 31 -5.93 -17.75 42.81
C SER A 31 -6.83 -18.92 42.42
N HIS A 32 -6.40 -20.08 42.91
CA HIS A 32 -6.92 -21.44 42.76
C HIS A 32 -8.44 -21.62 42.85
N THR A 33 -8.99 -22.54 42.05
CA THR A 33 -9.83 -23.67 42.52
C THR A 33 -10.02 -24.70 41.40
N ASN A 34 -9.99 -25.97 41.80
CA ASN A 34 -10.03 -27.16 40.94
C ASN A 34 -11.42 -27.36 40.30
N SER A 35 -11.46 -27.67 38.99
CA SER A 35 -12.44 -28.59 38.43
C SER A 35 -12.02 -29.02 37.03
N SER A 36 -12.00 -30.33 36.82
CA SER A 36 -11.66 -31.04 35.61
C SER A 36 -12.62 -30.68 34.47
N THR A 37 -12.15 -29.84 33.55
CA THR A 37 -12.56 -29.92 32.15
C THR A 37 -11.31 -29.88 31.30
N PHE A 38 -10.95 -31.01 30.67
CA PHE A 38 -10.02 -31.01 29.54
C PHE A 38 -10.71 -30.31 28.36
N ARG A 39 -10.83 -28.98 28.45
CA ARG A 39 -11.02 -28.15 27.27
C ARG A 39 -9.80 -28.42 26.41
N LYS A 40 -9.99 -29.07 25.25
CA LYS A 40 -9.02 -29.05 24.15
C LYS A 40 -8.84 -27.59 23.76
N GLN A 41 -8.01 -26.87 24.51
CA GLN A 41 -7.56 -25.54 24.17
C GLN A 41 -6.70 -25.76 22.92
N LYS A 42 -7.29 -25.54 21.75
CA LYS A 42 -6.54 -25.43 20.50
C LYS A 42 -5.63 -24.21 20.72
N ARG A 43 -4.45 -24.42 21.31
CA ARG A 43 -3.46 -23.37 21.53
C ARG A 43 -3.15 -22.84 20.14
N LYS A 44 -3.63 -21.63 19.85
CA LYS A 44 -3.23 -20.91 18.65
C LYS A 44 -1.73 -20.67 18.84
N LEU A 45 -0.91 -21.46 18.15
CA LEU A 45 0.52 -21.23 18.10
C LEU A 45 0.71 -19.92 17.35
N ILE A 46 0.97 -18.86 18.10
CA ILE A 46 1.28 -17.54 17.56
C ILE A 46 2.80 -17.44 17.62
N LEU A 47 3.44 -17.29 16.46
CA LEU A 47 4.86 -16.96 16.42
C LEU A 47 5.07 -15.56 16.99
N PRO A 48 6.10 -15.35 17.84
CA PRO A 48 6.46 -14.01 18.28
C PRO A 48 6.76 -13.10 17.09
N THR A 49 6.47 -11.81 17.27
CA THR A 49 6.67 -10.77 16.24
C THR A 49 8.11 -10.74 15.73
N ASP A 50 9.11 -10.84 16.61
CA ASP A 50 10.52 -10.79 16.24
C ASP A 50 10.92 -11.94 15.31
N VAL A 51 10.34 -13.12 15.52
CA VAL A 51 10.56 -14.29 14.66
C VAL A 51 9.92 -14.07 13.29
N LEU A 52 8.73 -13.47 13.24
CA LEU A 52 8.08 -13.15 11.97
C LEU A 52 8.87 -12.11 11.17
N ILE A 53 9.38 -11.07 11.85
CA ILE A 53 10.21 -10.03 11.22
C ILE A 53 11.46 -10.67 10.61
N GLU A 54 12.14 -11.54 11.35
CA GLU A 54 13.31 -12.27 10.85
C GLU A 54 12.95 -13.16 9.66
N ILE A 55 11.85 -13.92 9.71
CA ILE A 55 11.40 -14.72 8.57
C ILE A 55 11.19 -13.83 7.33
N PHE A 56 10.56 -12.66 7.49
CA PHE A 56 10.26 -11.77 6.38
C PHE A 56 11.47 -11.00 5.86
N SER A 57 12.55 -10.85 6.64
CA SER A 57 13.80 -10.24 6.17
C SER A 57 14.50 -11.13 5.12
N HIS A 58 14.39 -12.46 5.26
CA HIS A 58 14.89 -13.44 4.28
C HIS A 58 14.00 -13.58 3.04
N LEU A 59 12.85 -12.92 3.01
CA LEU A 59 11.87 -12.99 1.93
C LEU A 59 11.72 -11.67 1.17
N GLU A 60 12.56 -10.66 1.43
CA GLU A 60 12.44 -9.33 0.83
C GLU A 60 12.43 -9.36 -0.71
N ASP A 61 13.17 -10.29 -1.33
CA ASP A 61 13.20 -10.49 -2.79
C ASP A 61 12.13 -11.47 -3.33
N ASP A 62 11.47 -12.25 -2.45
CA ASP A 62 10.40 -13.17 -2.85
C ASP A 62 9.02 -12.57 -2.63
N TYR A 63 8.69 -11.66 -3.53
CA TYR A 63 7.45 -10.91 -3.53
C TYR A 63 6.19 -11.81 -3.54
N LYS A 64 6.23 -12.95 -4.25
CA LYS A 64 5.08 -13.87 -4.34
C LYS A 64 4.82 -14.58 -3.02
N THR A 65 5.90 -14.97 -2.34
CA THR A 65 5.80 -15.58 -1.02
C THR A 65 5.30 -14.56 0.01
N LEU A 66 5.84 -13.33 0.00
CA LEU A 66 5.33 -12.25 0.86
C LEU A 66 3.84 -11.96 0.64
N GLN A 67 3.36 -11.92 -0.61
CA GLN A 67 1.93 -11.79 -0.90
C GLN A 67 1.10 -12.92 -0.29
N SER A 68 1.62 -14.14 -0.29
CA SER A 68 0.94 -15.28 0.30
C SER A 68 0.91 -15.19 1.83
N CYS A 69 2.01 -14.71 2.44
CA CYS A 69 2.11 -14.47 3.89
C CYS A 69 1.08 -13.46 4.40
N VAL A 70 0.78 -12.41 3.64
CA VAL A 70 -0.25 -11.41 3.99
C VAL A 70 -1.64 -12.05 4.21
N LEU A 71 -1.91 -13.19 3.58
CA LEU A 71 -3.22 -13.83 3.59
C LEU A 71 -3.38 -14.91 4.68
N VAL A 72 -2.31 -15.22 5.42
CA VAL A 72 -2.31 -16.33 6.41
C VAL A 72 -3.19 -15.99 7.62
N ASN A 73 -2.90 -14.89 8.31
CA ASN A 73 -3.69 -14.38 9.43
C ASN A 73 -3.28 -12.93 9.76
N ARG A 74 -3.95 -12.30 10.74
CA ARG A 74 -3.69 -10.90 11.12
C ARG A 74 -2.22 -10.62 11.51
N ALA A 75 -1.60 -11.48 12.31
CA ALA A 75 -0.22 -11.28 12.75
C ALA A 75 0.79 -11.38 11.59
N TRP A 76 0.59 -12.35 10.68
CA TRP A 76 1.41 -12.48 9.48
C TRP A 76 1.18 -11.31 8.52
N CYS A 77 -0.06 -10.85 8.36
CA CYS A 77 -0.42 -9.67 7.57
C CYS A 77 0.31 -8.43 8.08
N GLU A 78 0.17 -8.11 9.37
CA GLU A 78 0.76 -6.91 9.97
C GLU A 78 2.29 -6.86 9.86
N ASN A 79 2.96 -8.02 9.90
CA ASN A 79 4.42 -8.11 9.84
C ASN A 79 4.98 -8.27 8.41
N SER A 80 4.23 -8.85 7.47
CA SER A 80 4.68 -9.00 6.08
C SER A 80 4.40 -7.78 5.21
N VAL A 81 3.37 -6.99 5.52
CA VAL A 81 3.03 -5.76 4.78
C VAL A 81 4.19 -4.77 4.73
N PRO A 82 4.92 -4.45 5.82
CA PRO A 82 6.08 -3.56 5.77
C PRO A 82 7.17 -4.04 4.81
N SER A 83 7.48 -5.34 4.78
CA SER A 83 8.44 -5.92 3.84
C SER A 83 7.92 -5.86 2.40
N LEU A 84 6.65 -6.20 2.17
CA LEU A 84 6.01 -6.16 0.86
C LEU A 84 5.97 -4.75 0.25
N TRP A 85 5.83 -3.72 1.09
CA TRP A 85 5.76 -2.31 0.68
C TRP A 85 7.10 -1.58 0.78
N ALA A 86 8.20 -2.29 1.04
CA ALA A 86 9.55 -1.72 1.02
C ALA A 86 9.95 -1.24 -0.38
N GLN A 87 9.57 -1.97 -1.43
CA GLN A 87 9.88 -1.62 -2.82
C GLN A 87 8.69 -1.92 -3.77
N PRO A 88 7.58 -1.20 -3.62
CA PRO A 88 6.33 -1.57 -4.26
C PRO A 88 6.38 -1.42 -5.78
N PHE A 89 7.24 -0.56 -6.31
CA PHE A 89 7.27 -0.21 -7.74
C PHE A 89 7.99 -1.24 -8.64
N LEU A 90 8.52 -2.34 -8.10
CA LEU A 90 9.12 -3.41 -8.91
C LEU A 90 8.09 -4.47 -9.34
N ASP A 91 7.34 -5.03 -8.38
CA ASP A 91 6.59 -6.27 -8.62
C ASP A 91 5.07 -6.17 -8.37
N LEU A 92 4.58 -5.08 -7.77
CA LEU A 92 3.14 -4.86 -7.60
C LEU A 92 2.49 -4.40 -8.91
N THR A 93 1.19 -4.69 -9.04
CA THR A 93 0.41 -4.17 -10.17
C THR A 93 0.34 -2.63 -10.13
N PRO A 94 0.87 -1.92 -11.13
CA PRO A 94 0.95 -0.45 -11.17
C PRO A 94 -0.33 0.29 -10.81
N SER A 95 -1.49 -0.20 -11.27
CA SER A 95 -2.75 0.48 -11.01
C SER A 95 -3.15 0.50 -9.53
N THR A 96 -2.75 -0.52 -8.76
CA THR A 96 -3.18 -0.65 -7.37
C THR A 96 -2.24 0.06 -6.40
N ILE A 97 -0.97 0.21 -6.77
CA ILE A 97 0.01 0.97 -5.99
C ILE A 97 -0.42 2.43 -5.94
N ILE A 98 -0.69 3.02 -7.11
CA ILE A 98 -1.10 4.42 -7.21
C ILE A 98 -2.42 4.64 -6.46
N ASP A 99 -3.42 3.78 -6.66
CA ASP A 99 -4.68 3.86 -5.90
C ASP A 99 -4.45 3.90 -4.38
N VAL A 100 -3.56 3.04 -3.85
CA VAL A 100 -3.26 3.00 -2.41
C VAL A 100 -2.61 4.29 -1.96
N TYR A 101 -1.58 4.79 -2.66
CA TYR A 101 -0.95 6.05 -2.26
C TYR A 101 -1.88 7.27 -2.41
N LEU A 102 -2.78 7.27 -3.40
CA LEU A 102 -3.82 8.29 -3.49
C LEU A 102 -4.80 8.24 -2.31
N THR A 103 -5.04 7.07 -1.69
CA THR A 103 -5.83 7.03 -0.43
C THR A 103 -5.09 7.64 0.76
N CYS A 104 -3.76 7.66 0.74
CA CYS A 104 -2.93 8.26 1.79
C CYS A 104 -2.88 9.80 1.72
N LEU A 105 -3.28 10.40 0.60
CA LEU A 105 -3.36 11.86 0.46
C LEU A 105 -4.37 12.47 1.45
N THR A 106 -4.07 13.68 1.89
CA THR A 106 -5.02 14.52 2.62
C THR A 106 -6.16 14.96 1.70
N GLU A 107 -7.30 15.34 2.27
CA GLU A 107 -8.44 15.85 1.50
C GLU A 107 -8.10 17.06 0.60
N PRO A 108 -7.32 18.08 1.03
CA PRO A 108 -6.92 19.17 0.12
C PRO A 108 -6.05 18.69 -1.05
N GLU A 109 -5.14 17.74 -0.82
CA GLU A 109 -4.31 17.16 -1.91
C GLU A 109 -5.16 16.37 -2.91
N LYS A 110 -6.19 15.64 -2.43
CA LYS A 110 -7.14 14.94 -3.31
C LYS A 110 -7.99 15.92 -4.12
N ASN A 111 -8.53 16.95 -3.46
CA ASN A 111 -9.33 17.97 -4.13
C ASN A 111 -8.52 18.69 -5.19
N TYR A 112 -7.25 19.03 -4.91
CA TYR A 112 -6.34 19.60 -5.89
C TYR A 112 -6.20 18.74 -7.16
N LEU A 113 -6.11 17.40 -7.02
CA LEU A 113 -6.06 16.52 -8.19
C LEU A 113 -7.41 16.48 -8.93
N ILE A 114 -8.53 16.45 -8.21
CA ILE A 114 -9.88 16.41 -8.80
C ILE A 114 -10.17 17.72 -9.56
N ASP A 115 -9.81 18.86 -8.99
CA ASP A 115 -9.99 20.20 -9.58
C ASP A 115 -9.15 20.39 -10.86
N ASN A 116 -8.11 19.56 -11.04
CA ASN A 116 -7.29 19.51 -12.25
C ASN A 116 -7.68 18.34 -13.19
N ASP A 117 -8.95 17.92 -13.16
CA ASP A 117 -9.53 16.89 -14.03
C ASP A 117 -8.85 15.49 -13.94
N ILE A 118 -8.21 15.17 -12.81
CA ILE A 118 -7.65 13.83 -12.60
C ILE A 118 -8.76 12.83 -12.23
N ILE A 119 -9.06 11.92 -13.15
CA ILE A 119 -10.07 10.87 -12.97
C ILE A 119 -9.46 9.69 -12.21
N GLY A 120 -10.24 9.06 -11.33
CA GLY A 120 -9.84 7.86 -10.59
C GLY A 120 -9.27 8.14 -9.19
N VAL A 121 -9.18 9.41 -8.77
CA VAL A 121 -8.84 9.78 -7.39
C VAL A 121 -9.91 9.19 -6.43
N PRO A 122 -9.51 8.46 -5.38
CA PRO A 122 -10.47 7.87 -4.45
C PRO A 122 -11.31 8.92 -3.70
N ASN A 123 -12.55 9.13 -4.13
CA ASN A 123 -13.50 10.11 -3.56
C ASN A 123 -14.11 9.69 -2.20
N ARG A 124 -13.58 8.65 -1.54
CA ARG A 124 -14.12 8.18 -0.25
C ARG A 124 -13.10 8.42 0.84
N ARG A 125 -13.59 8.91 1.99
CA ARG A 125 -12.91 8.98 3.29
C ARG A 125 -12.54 7.58 3.81
N ARG A 126 -11.82 6.80 3.01
CA ARG A 126 -11.26 5.52 3.42
C ARG A 126 -9.89 5.81 4.01
N VAL A 127 -9.80 5.67 5.32
CA VAL A 127 -8.52 5.68 6.01
C VAL A 127 -7.73 4.45 5.53
N PRO A 128 -6.46 4.61 5.11
CA PRO A 128 -5.60 3.49 4.77
C PRO A 128 -5.54 2.49 5.93
N ALA A 129 -5.56 1.20 5.63
CA ALA A 129 -5.44 0.16 6.66
C ALA A 129 -4.07 0.20 7.36
N PHE A 130 -3.05 0.67 6.65
CA PHE A 130 -1.68 0.82 7.13
C PHE A 130 -1.11 2.15 6.64
N ASP A 131 -0.09 2.63 7.32
CA ASP A 131 0.70 3.76 6.85
C ASP A 131 1.69 3.31 5.76
N TYR A 132 1.17 3.06 4.57
CA TYR A 132 1.96 2.57 3.44
C TYR A 132 3.09 3.53 3.03
N VAL A 133 2.99 4.82 3.37
CA VAL A 133 4.01 5.81 3.06
C VAL A 133 5.27 5.57 3.91
N SER A 134 5.12 5.25 5.20
CA SER A 134 6.25 4.94 6.08
C SER A 134 6.85 3.54 5.90
N PHE A 135 6.27 2.72 5.03
CA PHE A 135 6.85 1.43 4.65
C PHE A 135 7.73 1.53 3.41
N LEU A 136 7.63 2.60 2.63
CA LEU A 136 8.42 2.81 1.44
C LEU A 136 9.90 3.00 1.81
N ARG A 137 10.77 2.05 1.41
CA ARG A 137 12.22 2.08 1.69
C ARG A 137 13.03 2.37 0.43
N HIS A 138 12.58 1.88 -0.73
CA HIS A 138 13.30 1.99 -2.00
C HIS A 138 12.39 2.63 -3.04
N LEU A 139 12.79 3.80 -3.53
CA LEU A 139 12.05 4.57 -4.52
C LEU A 139 12.88 4.74 -5.80
N SER A 140 12.36 4.28 -6.93
CA SER A 140 12.90 4.60 -8.25
C SER A 140 12.00 5.65 -8.90
N MET A 141 12.57 6.82 -9.22
CA MET A 141 11.83 7.93 -9.81
C MET A 141 11.36 7.62 -11.23
N GLY A 142 12.17 6.91 -12.03
CA GLY A 142 11.78 6.45 -13.36
C GLY A 142 10.66 5.41 -13.33
N ASN A 143 10.73 4.44 -12.40
CA ASN A 143 9.66 3.44 -12.23
C ASN A 143 8.37 4.09 -11.73
N LEU A 144 8.46 5.01 -10.76
CA LEU A 144 7.31 5.78 -10.28
C LEU A 144 6.65 6.53 -11.43
N PHE A 145 7.41 7.27 -12.23
CA PHE A 145 6.88 8.01 -13.37
C PHE A 145 6.19 7.08 -14.38
N SER A 146 6.84 5.98 -14.75
CA SER A 146 6.29 4.99 -15.68
C SER A 146 4.98 4.37 -15.17
N ILE A 147 4.90 4.07 -13.87
CA ILE A 147 3.70 3.51 -13.23
C ILE A 147 2.57 4.53 -13.16
N VAL A 148 2.89 5.79 -12.82
CA VAL A 148 1.93 6.89 -12.82
C VAL A 148 1.38 7.13 -14.23
N GLN A 149 2.25 7.23 -15.24
CA GLN A 149 1.85 7.40 -16.64
C GLN A 149 0.88 6.30 -17.05
N ARG A 150 1.23 5.03 -16.78
CA ARG A 150 0.36 3.90 -17.11
C ARG A 150 -0.95 3.87 -16.32
N TRP A 151 -0.96 4.38 -15.08
CA TRP A 151 -2.19 4.54 -14.31
C TRP A 151 -3.08 5.62 -14.93
N THR A 152 -2.50 6.78 -15.26
CA THR A 152 -3.19 7.90 -15.89
C THR A 152 -3.75 7.51 -17.25
N ASP A 153 -2.98 6.84 -18.11
CA ASP A 153 -3.46 6.38 -19.42
C ASP A 153 -4.69 5.48 -19.24
N ARG A 154 -4.67 4.59 -18.25
CA ARG A 154 -5.79 3.68 -17.99
C ARG A 154 -7.01 4.36 -17.38
N THR A 155 -6.83 5.37 -16.54
CA THR A 155 -7.94 6.07 -15.90
C THR A 155 -8.53 7.11 -16.82
N GLN A 156 -7.73 7.81 -17.61
CA GLN A 156 -8.20 8.89 -18.48
C GLN A 156 -8.80 8.39 -19.82
N THR A 157 -8.29 7.29 -20.38
CA THR A 157 -8.85 6.71 -21.62
C THR A 157 -10.23 6.08 -21.42
N LYS A 158 -10.51 5.53 -20.22
CA LYS A 158 -11.78 4.86 -19.92
C LYS A 158 -13.01 5.78 -19.90
N TYR A 159 -12.80 7.10 -19.78
CA TYR A 159 -13.88 8.07 -19.67
C TYR A 159 -13.86 9.13 -20.79
N SER A 160 -12.96 8.97 -21.78
CA SER A 160 -12.91 9.83 -22.95
C SER A 160 -13.80 9.27 -24.06
N VAL A 161 -14.93 9.93 -24.34
CA VAL A 161 -15.85 9.60 -25.46
C VAL A 161 -15.37 10.20 -26.79
N SER A 162 -14.31 11.00 -26.78
CA SER A 162 -13.74 11.61 -28.01
C SER A 162 -12.25 11.92 -27.83
N PRO A 163 -11.43 11.83 -28.91
CA PRO A 163 -10.05 12.25 -28.87
C PRO A 163 -10.02 13.78 -28.79
N LYS A 164 -9.81 14.33 -27.59
CA LYS A 164 -9.61 15.77 -27.41
C LYS A 164 -8.28 16.14 -28.07
N ARG A 165 -8.31 17.16 -28.94
CA ARG A 165 -7.11 17.78 -29.52
C ARG A 165 -6.14 18.13 -28.38
N HIS A 166 -4.94 17.57 -28.43
CA HIS A 166 -3.86 17.87 -27.48
C HIS A 166 -3.63 19.38 -27.46
N ASN A 167 -3.85 20.01 -26.30
CA ASN A 167 -3.29 21.31 -26.02
C ASN A 167 -1.99 21.06 -25.23
N PRO A 168 -0.81 21.38 -25.80
CA PRO A 168 0.49 21.04 -25.21
C PRO A 168 0.86 21.86 -23.96
N PHE A 169 -0.03 22.75 -23.50
CA PHE A 169 0.19 23.63 -22.34
C PHE A 169 -0.53 23.18 -21.07
N ASN A 170 -1.30 22.10 -21.11
CA ASN A 170 -1.89 21.50 -19.91
C ASN A 170 -0.87 20.47 -19.43
N ALA A 171 -0.29 20.69 -18.25
CA ALA A 171 0.63 19.75 -17.61
C ALA A 171 0.11 18.31 -17.78
N GLU A 172 0.90 17.44 -18.38
CA GLU A 172 0.55 16.03 -18.58
C GLU A 172 -0.08 15.48 -17.28
N PRO A 173 -1.31 14.93 -17.30
CA PRO A 173 -2.01 14.53 -16.08
C PRO A 173 -1.19 13.55 -15.21
N SER A 174 -0.29 12.78 -15.85
CA SER A 174 0.72 11.95 -15.20
C SER A 174 1.72 12.76 -14.37
N LEU A 175 2.21 13.89 -14.87
CA LEU A 175 3.15 14.77 -14.17
C LEU A 175 2.54 15.37 -12.90
N LEU A 176 1.27 15.72 -12.93
CA LEU A 176 0.57 16.25 -11.76
C LEU A 176 0.48 15.22 -10.64
N VAL A 177 0.02 14.00 -10.98
CA VAL A 177 -0.06 12.89 -10.02
C VAL A 177 1.33 12.52 -9.50
N TYR A 178 2.32 12.44 -10.40
CA TYR A 178 3.70 12.17 -10.05
C TYR A 178 4.24 13.18 -9.04
N ARG A 179 4.06 14.47 -9.30
CA ARG A 179 4.49 15.55 -8.40
C ARG A 179 3.82 15.44 -7.04
N THR A 180 2.51 15.22 -7.00
CA THR A 180 1.77 15.06 -5.73
C THR A 180 2.26 13.86 -4.93
N LEU A 181 2.54 12.73 -5.60
CA LEU A 181 3.11 11.55 -4.93
C LEU A 181 4.54 11.79 -4.43
N CYS A 182 5.37 12.50 -5.20
CA CYS A 182 6.69 12.90 -4.73
C CYS A 182 6.58 13.76 -3.47
N THR A 183 5.72 14.79 -3.48
CA THR A 183 5.45 15.60 -2.28
C THR A 183 4.99 14.72 -1.12
N LEU A 184 4.07 13.78 -1.34
CA LEU A 184 3.62 12.85 -0.31
C LEU A 184 4.81 12.06 0.30
N PHE A 185 5.70 11.53 -0.53
CA PHE A 185 6.83 10.69 -0.08
C PHE A 185 7.94 11.49 0.59
N PHE A 186 8.23 12.70 0.14
CA PHE A 186 9.32 13.52 0.66
C PHE A 186 8.88 14.43 1.81
N SER A 187 7.61 14.82 1.87
CA SER A 187 7.09 15.72 2.92
C SER A 187 6.59 14.98 4.17
N ARG A 188 6.24 13.70 4.07
CA ARG A 188 5.75 12.91 5.23
C ARG A 188 6.75 11.84 5.64
N ARG A 189 7.22 11.90 6.90
CA ARG A 189 8.04 10.88 7.61
C ARG A 189 8.70 9.87 6.66
N SER A 190 9.60 10.35 5.80
CA SER A 190 10.14 9.53 4.73
C SER A 190 11.02 8.45 5.33
N SER A 191 10.59 7.20 5.22
CA SER A 191 11.38 6.00 5.56
C SER A 191 12.31 5.55 4.43
N ILE A 192 12.44 6.37 3.39
CA ILE A 192 13.21 6.06 2.19
C ILE A 192 14.69 5.92 2.59
N ARG A 193 15.24 4.74 2.32
CA ARG A 193 16.65 4.39 2.54
C ARG A 193 17.45 4.46 1.24
N SER A 194 16.79 4.30 0.10
CA SER A 194 17.42 4.33 -1.22
C SER A 194 16.52 5.04 -2.23
N LEU A 195 17.14 5.93 -3.01
CA LEU A 195 16.53 6.66 -4.11
C LEU A 195 17.34 6.39 -5.38
N SER A 196 16.68 5.91 -6.42
CA SER A 196 17.25 5.81 -7.76
C SER A 196 16.63 6.85 -8.68
N LEU A 197 17.48 7.57 -9.39
CA LEU A 197 17.08 8.51 -10.45
C LEU A 197 17.19 7.88 -11.83
N ASP A 198 17.34 6.57 -11.92
CA ASP A 198 17.46 5.88 -13.20
C ASP A 198 16.15 6.02 -13.98
N TRP A 199 16.23 6.73 -15.10
CA TRP A 199 15.13 6.95 -16.04
C TRP A 199 15.02 5.83 -17.09
N GLY A 200 15.86 4.79 -16.98
CA GLY A 200 15.73 3.52 -17.69
C GLY A 200 15.32 3.65 -19.16
N TYR A 201 16.27 3.97 -20.05
CA TYR A 201 16.21 3.70 -21.50
C TYR A 201 14.91 4.09 -22.25
N LEU A 202 14.24 5.19 -21.91
CA LEU A 202 13.16 5.76 -22.73
C LEU A 202 13.65 6.67 -23.89
N PHE A 203 14.96 6.69 -24.19
CA PHE A 203 15.57 7.44 -25.30
C PHE A 203 16.27 6.56 -26.36
N ILE A 204 15.85 5.32 -26.55
CA ILE A 204 16.25 4.56 -27.75
C ILE A 204 14.98 4.21 -28.53
N ILE A 205 14.59 5.10 -29.44
CA ILE A 205 14.21 4.93 -30.86
C ILE A 205 13.78 6.30 -31.40
#